data_AF-A0A162JEJ7-F1
#
_entry.id   AF-A0A162JEJ7-F1
#
_cell.length_a   1.000
_cell.length_b   1.000
_cell.length_c   1.000
_cell.angle_alpha   90.00
_cell.angle_beta   90.00
_cell.angle_gamma   90.00
#
_symmetry.space_group_name_H-M   'P 1'
#
loop_
_entity.id
_entity.type
_entity.pdbx_description
1 polymer ?
#
loop_
_entity_poly.entity_id
_entity_poly.type
_entity_poly.pdbx_seq_one_letter_code
_entity_poly.pdbx_strand_id
1 'polypeptide(L)'
;MKGRYEFWNPEMLGYKFFAEAKRAWDVEIHNDGRITTVQAAMVLCAIHNLYAMDKVGISFGNGAVKLAHELNAFASHADMTCITDVERRVYTYTAWSMYFWFSVKCHLLCIQPLVKTPPASPLPDPVENHEWYSETWIQYPFHDTLYSLNHPAFFKAKCDLSIILNQLTFSIFNEAGRSEPLPPKELKDFLERLGTWHFFLTQSLAPENIIFPFELNLHLTYYAAILSLGDFTSPDNLVVGLDDETDDIKQSINHSFMCFETLMRLYYLHHGYETPDGHMTHNLMILVYKSLAQVNALAITPTAAHGDSLTSQEAKSTLILAETGLYDQGQNYFLPRALFEIVANEMSDQDKSLLDAYIPAQQENSETVESRQRYISSQYPVKFAVRDAALQDPRERHLGQIVNEFMALAAKKAHSISSRTGNEREDDDVQL
;
A
#
# COMPACT_ATOMS: atom_id res chain seq x y z
N MET A 1 -17.28 16.62 1.12
CA MET A 1 -17.52 16.53 2.58
C MET A 1 -16.20 16.83 3.28
N LYS A 2 -16.17 17.79 4.23
CA LYS A 2 -14.97 18.09 5.02
C LYS A 2 -14.79 17.05 6.15
N GLY A 3 -13.55 16.78 6.56
CA GLY A 3 -13.24 15.98 7.75
C GLY A 3 -13.38 14.45 7.62
N ARG A 4 -13.47 13.87 6.41
CA ARG A 4 -13.64 12.41 6.24
C ARG A 4 -12.47 11.58 6.80
N TYR A 5 -11.26 12.13 6.77
CA TYR A 5 -10.07 11.49 7.34
C TYR A 5 -10.04 11.50 8.87
N GLU A 6 -10.89 12.30 9.54
CA GLU A 6 -10.96 12.40 11.01
C GLU A 6 -11.68 11.20 11.60
N PHE A 7 -11.07 10.02 11.49
CA PHE A 7 -11.66 8.77 11.95
C PHE A 7 -11.89 8.73 13.47
N TRP A 8 -11.37 9.69 14.23
CA TRP A 8 -11.58 9.85 15.67
C TRP A 8 -12.74 10.80 16.02
N ASN A 9 -13.31 11.50 15.02
CA ASN A 9 -14.35 12.48 15.27
C ASN A 9 -15.70 11.76 15.54
N PRO A 10 -16.24 11.85 16.77
CA PRO A 10 -17.42 11.11 17.14
C PRO A 10 -18.70 11.60 16.45
N GLU A 11 -18.69 12.81 15.89
CA GLU A 11 -19.84 13.34 15.16
C GLU A 11 -19.96 12.79 13.73
N MET A 12 -18.88 12.26 13.19
CA MET A 12 -18.87 11.69 11.84
C MET A 12 -19.63 10.37 11.80
N LEU A 13 -20.48 10.23 10.78
CA LEU A 13 -21.28 9.01 10.58
C LEU A 13 -20.41 7.76 10.42
N GLY A 14 -19.26 7.89 9.73
CA GLY A 14 -18.28 6.82 9.58
C GLY A 14 -17.74 6.31 10.92
N TYR A 15 -17.45 7.21 11.87
CA TYR A 15 -17.05 6.83 13.22
C TYR A 15 -18.16 6.04 13.94
N LYS A 16 -19.39 6.56 13.93
CA LYS A 16 -20.53 5.94 14.63
C LYS A 16 -20.79 4.52 14.14
N PHE A 17 -20.80 4.31 12.82
CA PHE A 17 -20.96 2.96 12.25
C PHE A 17 -19.78 2.04 12.59
N PHE A 18 -18.55 2.57 12.52
CA PHE A 18 -17.37 1.77 12.78
C PHE A 18 -17.26 1.34 14.25
N ALA A 19 -17.56 2.25 15.18
CA ALA A 19 -17.58 1.97 16.60
C ALA A 19 -18.63 0.90 16.95
N GLU A 20 -19.83 0.99 16.36
CA GLU A 20 -20.88 -0.01 16.57
C GLU A 20 -20.51 -1.37 15.93
N ALA A 21 -19.95 -1.38 14.72
CA ALA A 21 -19.48 -2.60 14.07
C ALA A 21 -18.42 -3.32 14.91
N LYS A 22 -17.47 -2.57 15.48
CA LYS A 22 -16.46 -3.10 16.41
C LYS A 22 -17.12 -3.68 17.67
N ARG A 23 -18.03 -2.93 18.31
CA ARG A 23 -18.74 -3.38 19.51
C ARG A 23 -19.53 -4.68 19.25
N ALA A 24 -20.21 -4.76 18.11
CA ALA A 24 -20.95 -5.96 17.71
C ALA A 24 -20.00 -7.15 17.47
N TRP A 25 -18.89 -6.92 16.78
CA TRP A 25 -17.87 -7.94 16.56
C TRP A 25 -17.27 -8.47 17.86
N ASP A 26 -16.94 -7.58 18.80
CA ASP A 26 -16.41 -7.95 20.12
C ASP A 26 -17.40 -8.83 20.91
N VAL A 27 -18.71 -8.66 20.73
CA VAL A 27 -19.72 -9.53 21.35
C VAL A 27 -19.82 -10.87 20.64
N GLU A 28 -19.82 -10.88 19.30
CA GLU A 28 -20.00 -12.09 18.50
C GLU A 28 -18.81 -13.05 18.59
N ILE A 29 -17.58 -12.52 18.60
CA ILE A 29 -16.36 -13.35 18.68
C ILE A 29 -16.27 -14.17 19.97
N HIS A 30 -16.93 -13.74 21.04
CA HIS A 30 -17.01 -14.47 22.32
C HIS A 30 -18.23 -15.40 22.44
N ASN A 31 -19.17 -15.35 21.50
CA ASN A 31 -20.44 -16.08 21.51
C ASN A 31 -20.60 -16.96 20.25
N ASP A 32 -19.64 -17.86 20.02
CA ASP A 32 -19.58 -18.78 18.86
C ASP A 32 -19.49 -18.06 17.50
N GLY A 33 -18.30 -17.50 17.24
CA GLY A 33 -17.98 -16.84 15.97
C GLY A 33 -18.25 -17.71 14.74
N ARG A 34 -18.71 -17.07 13.66
CA ARG A 34 -19.10 -17.67 12.39
C ARG A 34 -18.26 -17.12 11.24
N ILE A 35 -18.48 -17.64 10.04
CA ILE A 35 -17.79 -17.15 8.84
C ILE A 35 -18.03 -15.65 8.59
N THR A 36 -19.21 -15.13 8.96
CA THR A 36 -19.53 -13.69 8.90
C THR A 36 -18.72 -12.87 9.89
N THR A 37 -18.39 -13.43 11.05
CA THR A 37 -17.50 -12.80 12.04
C THR A 37 -16.07 -12.68 11.50
N VAL A 38 -15.61 -13.67 10.73
CA VAL A 38 -14.32 -13.62 10.00
C VAL A 38 -14.36 -12.51 8.95
N GLN A 39 -15.41 -12.45 8.12
CA GLN A 39 -15.59 -11.43 7.09
C GLN A 39 -15.62 -10.01 7.70
N ALA A 40 -16.35 -9.83 8.81
CA ALA A 40 -16.40 -8.57 9.55
C ALA A 40 -15.02 -8.17 10.08
N ALA A 41 -14.27 -9.11 10.68
CA ALA A 41 -12.90 -8.86 11.14
C ALA A 41 -11.97 -8.43 10.00
N MET A 42 -12.11 -9.02 8.80
CA MET A 42 -11.35 -8.61 7.62
C MET A 42 -11.66 -7.16 7.20
N VAL A 43 -12.94 -6.78 7.19
CA VAL A 43 -13.35 -5.39 6.88
C VAL A 43 -12.82 -4.42 7.95
N LEU A 44 -12.94 -4.76 9.24
CA LEU A 44 -12.38 -3.97 10.33
C LEU A 44 -10.85 -3.81 10.18
N CYS A 45 -10.15 -4.89 9.85
CA CYS A 45 -8.71 -4.88 9.58
C CYS A 45 -8.37 -3.97 8.39
N ALA A 46 -9.15 -3.98 7.31
CA ALA A 46 -8.95 -3.13 6.14
C ALA A 46 -9.11 -1.65 6.48
N ILE A 47 -10.20 -1.28 7.17
CA ILE A 47 -10.49 0.10 7.54
C ILE A 47 -9.39 0.69 8.43
N HIS A 48 -8.91 -0.05 9.43
CA HIS A 48 -7.81 0.44 10.29
C HIS A 48 -6.54 0.76 9.50
N ASN A 49 -6.25 0.04 8.41
CA ASN A 49 -5.05 0.31 7.59
C ASN A 49 -5.17 1.65 6.86
N LEU A 50 -6.36 1.98 6.34
CA LEU A 50 -6.63 3.26 5.67
C LEU A 50 -6.40 4.46 6.61
N TYR A 51 -6.50 4.24 7.92
CA TYR A 51 -6.37 5.28 8.93
C TYR A 51 -5.04 5.25 9.70
N ALA A 52 -3.98 4.68 9.14
CA ALA A 52 -2.65 4.59 9.79
C ALA A 52 -2.70 3.93 11.19
N MET A 53 -3.59 2.96 11.35
CA MET A 53 -3.75 2.15 12.57
C MET A 53 -3.52 0.66 12.28
N ASP A 54 -2.60 0.32 11.37
CA ASP A 54 -2.36 -1.06 10.97
C ASP A 54 -1.98 -1.99 12.14
N LYS A 55 -1.36 -1.48 13.22
CA LYS A 55 -1.09 -2.25 14.46
C LYS A 55 -2.37 -2.68 15.17
N VAL A 56 -3.40 -1.85 15.12
CA VAL A 56 -4.72 -2.20 15.63
C VAL A 56 -5.44 -3.09 14.63
N GLY A 57 -5.34 -2.78 13.34
CA GLY A 57 -5.92 -3.60 12.27
C GLY A 57 -5.42 -5.05 12.29
N ILE A 58 -4.13 -5.27 12.57
CA ILE A 58 -3.54 -6.62 12.60
C ILE A 58 -4.11 -7.48 13.74
N SER A 59 -4.58 -6.90 14.85
CA SER A 59 -5.20 -7.70 15.92
C SER A 59 -6.53 -8.30 15.45
N PHE A 60 -7.34 -7.53 14.71
CA PHE A 60 -8.54 -8.06 14.05
C PHE A 60 -8.16 -9.10 13.00
N GLY A 61 -7.10 -8.85 12.22
CA GLY A 61 -6.60 -9.81 11.24
C GLY A 61 -6.20 -11.15 11.87
N ASN A 62 -5.45 -11.13 12.97
CA ASN A 62 -5.07 -12.33 13.73
C ASN A 62 -6.29 -13.06 14.30
N GLY A 63 -7.27 -12.32 14.84
CA GLY A 63 -8.54 -12.88 15.30
C GLY A 63 -9.30 -13.58 14.16
N ALA A 64 -9.34 -12.95 12.99
CA ALA A 64 -9.95 -13.52 11.79
C ALA A 64 -9.25 -14.82 11.38
N VAL A 65 -7.91 -14.83 11.31
CA VAL A 65 -7.10 -16.00 10.92
C VAL A 65 -7.35 -17.15 11.89
N LYS A 66 -7.29 -16.87 13.19
CA LYS A 66 -7.54 -17.87 14.22
C LYS A 66 -8.94 -18.49 14.08
N LEU A 67 -9.98 -17.66 13.98
CA LEU A 67 -11.35 -18.15 13.82
C LEU A 67 -11.55 -18.91 12.50
N ALA A 68 -10.96 -18.44 11.40
CA ALA A 68 -11.02 -19.14 10.12
C ALA A 68 -10.38 -20.54 10.18
N HIS A 69 -9.31 -20.72 10.96
CA HIS A 69 -8.74 -22.04 11.24
C HIS A 69 -9.65 -22.90 12.10
N GLU A 70 -10.24 -22.35 13.17
CA GLU A 70 -11.20 -23.07 14.03
C GLU A 70 -12.44 -23.53 13.24
N LEU A 71 -12.88 -22.73 12.27
CA LEU A 71 -13.97 -23.05 11.35
C LEU A 71 -13.54 -23.95 10.18
N ASN A 72 -12.27 -24.36 10.10
CA ASN A 72 -11.70 -25.14 8.99
C ASN A 72 -11.85 -24.48 7.60
N ALA A 73 -11.94 -23.14 7.52
CA ALA A 73 -12.17 -22.44 6.25
C ALA A 73 -11.06 -22.62 5.21
N PHE A 74 -9.82 -22.88 5.64
CA PHE A 74 -8.70 -23.16 4.75
C PHE A 74 -8.58 -24.63 4.33
N ALA A 75 -9.37 -25.53 4.93
CA ALA A 75 -9.31 -26.96 4.64
C ALA A 75 -10.00 -27.31 3.31
N SER A 76 -9.78 -28.55 2.86
CA SER A 76 -10.57 -29.11 1.76
C SER A 76 -11.96 -29.46 2.27
N HIS A 77 -12.96 -28.92 1.59
CA HIS A 77 -14.36 -29.22 1.89
C HIS A 77 -14.94 -30.30 0.97
N ALA A 78 -14.15 -30.86 0.05
CA ALA A 78 -14.62 -31.75 -1.03
C ALA A 78 -15.49 -32.92 -0.50
N ASP A 79 -15.05 -33.54 0.59
CA ASP A 79 -15.65 -34.75 1.16
C ASP A 79 -16.57 -34.48 2.36
N MET A 80 -16.80 -33.21 2.72
CA MET A 80 -17.67 -32.86 3.83
C MET A 80 -19.14 -32.97 3.41
N THR A 81 -19.84 -33.96 3.96
CA THR A 81 -21.27 -34.23 3.71
C THR A 81 -22.21 -33.43 4.61
N CYS A 82 -21.69 -32.77 5.65
CA CYS A 82 -22.47 -32.02 6.63
C CYS A 82 -22.72 -30.55 6.26
N ILE A 83 -22.18 -30.09 5.13
CA ILE A 83 -22.35 -28.70 4.65
C ILE A 83 -22.97 -28.69 3.25
N THR A 84 -23.75 -27.67 2.96
CA THR A 84 -24.34 -27.43 1.64
C THR A 84 -23.31 -26.90 0.64
N ASP A 85 -23.60 -27.01 -0.65
CA ASP A 85 -22.77 -26.43 -1.71
C ASP A 85 -22.64 -24.90 -1.60
N VAL A 86 -23.68 -24.23 -1.09
CA VAL A 86 -23.65 -22.78 -0.85
C VAL A 86 -22.68 -22.44 0.28
N GLU A 87 -22.74 -23.17 1.40
CA GLU A 87 -21.79 -22.98 2.51
C GLU A 87 -20.36 -23.27 2.07
N ARG A 88 -20.14 -24.35 1.33
CA ARG A 88 -18.82 -24.69 0.75
C ARG A 88 -18.25 -23.55 -0.09
N ARG A 89 -19.09 -22.90 -0.91
CA ARG A 89 -18.71 -21.73 -1.71
C ARG A 89 -18.34 -20.54 -0.84
N VAL A 90 -19.15 -20.21 0.17
CA VAL A 90 -18.88 -19.10 1.08
C VAL A 90 -17.56 -19.28 1.82
N TYR A 91 -17.28 -20.48 2.33
CA TYR A 91 -16.03 -20.80 3.02
C TYR A 91 -14.83 -20.67 2.09
N THR A 92 -14.89 -21.29 0.91
CA THR A 92 -13.82 -21.24 -0.09
C THR A 92 -13.57 -19.80 -0.55
N TYR A 93 -14.62 -19.05 -0.90
CA TYR A 93 -14.50 -17.67 -1.36
C TYR A 93 -13.91 -16.76 -0.27
N THR A 94 -14.34 -16.93 0.97
CA THR A 94 -13.81 -16.18 2.12
C THR A 94 -12.33 -16.51 2.35
N ALA A 95 -11.96 -17.79 2.33
CA ALA A 95 -10.57 -18.22 2.50
C ALA A 95 -9.64 -17.67 1.42
N TRP A 96 -10.07 -17.67 0.15
CA TRP A 96 -9.29 -17.09 -0.95
C TRP A 96 -9.21 -15.57 -0.88
N SER A 97 -10.31 -14.90 -0.50
CA SER A 97 -10.31 -13.44 -0.29
C SER A 97 -9.34 -13.05 0.83
N MET A 98 -9.30 -13.86 1.90
CA MET A 98 -8.42 -13.67 3.04
C MET A 98 -6.97 -13.92 2.70
N TYR A 99 -6.68 -15.01 1.98
CA TYR A 99 -5.35 -15.31 1.47
C TYR A 99 -4.84 -14.17 0.58
N PHE A 100 -5.64 -13.73 -0.41
CA PHE A 100 -5.30 -12.60 -1.26
C PHE A 100 -4.98 -11.34 -0.44
N TRP A 101 -5.91 -10.97 0.46
CA TRP A 101 -5.78 -9.76 1.26
C TRP A 101 -4.50 -9.74 2.09
N PHE A 102 -4.20 -10.83 2.81
CA PHE A 102 -3.00 -10.88 3.64
C PHE A 102 -1.72 -11.04 2.84
N SER A 103 -1.74 -11.73 1.69
CA SER A 103 -0.58 -11.80 0.80
C SER A 103 -0.16 -10.42 0.31
N VAL A 104 -1.12 -9.62 -0.19
CA VAL A 104 -0.85 -8.24 -0.61
C VAL A 104 -0.46 -7.40 0.60
N LYS A 105 -1.30 -7.36 1.64
CA LYS A 105 -1.05 -6.50 2.81
C LYS A 105 0.30 -6.76 3.48
N CYS A 106 0.66 -8.02 3.71
CA CYS A 106 1.92 -8.36 4.36
C CYS A 106 3.12 -7.97 3.48
N HIS A 107 3.01 -8.14 2.16
CA HIS A 107 4.02 -7.64 1.22
C HIS A 107 4.21 -6.12 1.35
N LEU A 108 3.10 -5.36 1.31
CA LEU A 108 3.11 -3.90 1.42
C LEU A 108 3.69 -3.41 2.75
N LEU A 109 3.44 -4.13 3.85
CA LEU A 109 3.92 -3.78 5.18
C LEU A 109 5.31 -4.33 5.49
N CYS A 110 5.96 -5.04 4.56
CA CYS A 110 7.25 -5.69 4.79
C CYS A 110 7.24 -6.64 6.00
N ILE A 111 6.17 -7.40 6.17
CA ILE A 111 6.00 -8.38 7.25
C ILE A 111 5.72 -9.77 6.69
N GLN A 112 5.99 -10.80 7.49
CA GLN A 112 5.67 -12.17 7.15
C GLN A 112 4.15 -12.36 6.88
N PRO A 113 3.78 -13.19 5.89
CA PRO A 113 2.38 -13.50 5.63
C PRO A 113 1.68 -14.14 6.83
N LEU A 114 0.51 -13.60 7.19
CA LEU A 114 -0.33 -14.18 8.25
C LEU A 114 -0.94 -15.52 7.86
N VAL A 115 -1.20 -15.71 6.56
CA VAL A 115 -1.65 -16.98 5.97
C VAL A 115 -0.54 -17.44 5.01
N LYS A 116 0.21 -18.47 5.41
CA LYS A 116 1.44 -18.89 4.73
C LYS A 116 1.20 -19.79 3.52
N THR A 117 0.05 -20.43 3.44
CA THR A 117 -0.28 -21.40 2.38
C THR A 117 -1.63 -21.06 1.76
N PRO A 118 -1.80 -21.27 0.43
CA PRO A 118 -3.09 -21.08 -0.21
C PRO A 118 -4.15 -22.02 0.41
N PRO A 119 -5.45 -21.66 0.35
CA PRO A 119 -6.52 -22.55 0.75
C PRO A 119 -6.43 -23.90 0.02
N ALA A 120 -6.70 -25.00 0.73
CA ALA A 120 -6.62 -26.34 0.15
C ALA A 120 -7.73 -26.62 -0.88
N SER A 121 -8.88 -25.94 -0.75
CA SER A 121 -9.94 -25.96 -1.76
C SER A 121 -9.53 -25.08 -2.95
N PRO A 122 -9.30 -25.62 -4.15
CA PRO A 122 -8.85 -24.83 -5.30
C PRO A 122 -9.94 -23.87 -5.78
N LEU A 123 -9.52 -22.79 -6.44
CA LEU A 123 -10.44 -21.92 -7.16
C LEU A 123 -10.96 -22.62 -8.42
N PRO A 124 -12.28 -22.66 -8.66
CA PRO A 124 -12.83 -23.20 -9.91
C PRO A 124 -12.36 -22.41 -11.13
N ASP A 125 -12.23 -23.07 -12.27
CA ASP A 125 -11.90 -22.37 -13.52
C ASP A 125 -13.04 -21.39 -13.88
N PRO A 126 -12.76 -20.08 -14.09
CA PRO A 126 -13.79 -19.08 -14.40
C PRO A 126 -14.55 -19.31 -15.71
N VAL A 127 -13.92 -19.96 -16.70
CA VAL A 127 -14.54 -20.29 -17.99
C VAL A 127 -15.49 -21.47 -17.83
N GLU A 128 -15.08 -22.49 -17.08
CA GLU A 128 -15.91 -23.68 -16.85
C GLU A 128 -16.98 -23.49 -15.77
N ASN A 129 -16.73 -22.64 -14.77
CA ASN A 129 -17.53 -22.52 -13.54
C ASN A 129 -17.93 -21.06 -13.24
N HIS A 130 -18.36 -20.32 -14.25
CA HIS A 130 -18.71 -18.89 -14.12
C HIS A 130 -19.76 -18.59 -13.02
N GLU A 131 -20.74 -19.49 -12.80
CA GLU A 131 -21.79 -19.32 -11.78
C GLU A 131 -21.27 -19.37 -10.34
N TRP A 132 -20.04 -19.87 -10.13
CA TRP A 132 -19.44 -19.92 -8.80
C TRP A 132 -19.07 -18.53 -8.27
N TYR A 133 -18.66 -17.63 -9.16
CA TYR A 133 -18.06 -16.34 -8.81
C TYR A 133 -19.07 -15.20 -8.66
N SER A 134 -20.27 -15.34 -9.25
CA SER A 134 -21.20 -14.24 -9.54
C SER A 134 -20.62 -13.17 -10.48
N GLU A 135 -21.48 -12.35 -11.07
CA GLU A 135 -21.08 -11.26 -11.96
C GLU A 135 -21.77 -9.96 -11.56
N THR A 136 -21.06 -8.84 -11.72
CA THR A 136 -21.60 -7.50 -11.51
C THR A 136 -21.55 -6.73 -12.82
N TRP A 137 -22.65 -6.04 -13.12
CA TRP A 137 -22.78 -5.22 -14.32
C TRP A 137 -22.98 -3.77 -13.91
N ILE A 138 -22.28 -2.86 -14.60
CA ILE A 138 -22.43 -1.42 -14.40
C ILE A 138 -23.15 -0.80 -15.59
N GLN A 139 -24.01 0.18 -15.30
CA GLN A 139 -24.66 1.01 -16.29
C GLN A 139 -24.24 2.46 -16.08
N TYR A 140 -23.70 3.10 -17.12
CA TYR A 140 -23.37 4.51 -17.05
C TYR A 140 -24.63 5.37 -17.24
N PRO A 141 -24.79 6.51 -16.53
CA PRO A 141 -26.02 7.31 -16.54
C PRO A 141 -26.52 7.77 -17.92
N PHE A 142 -25.63 7.83 -18.92
CA PHE A 142 -25.93 8.28 -20.28
C PHE A 142 -25.88 7.17 -21.34
N HIS A 143 -25.79 5.90 -20.91
CA HIS A 143 -25.76 4.75 -21.80
C HIS A 143 -26.72 3.66 -21.34
N ASP A 144 -27.43 3.05 -22.30
CA ASP A 144 -28.26 1.87 -22.06
C ASP A 144 -27.44 0.56 -22.04
N THR A 145 -26.15 0.63 -22.37
CA THR A 145 -25.24 -0.51 -22.39
C THR A 145 -24.83 -0.89 -20.97
N LEU A 146 -24.98 -2.18 -20.66
CA LEU A 146 -24.40 -2.80 -19.47
C LEU A 146 -22.97 -3.26 -19.76
N TYR A 147 -22.05 -2.89 -18.88
CA TYR A 147 -20.66 -3.31 -18.95
C TYR A 147 -20.39 -4.33 -17.85
N SER A 148 -19.85 -5.48 -18.23
CA SER A 148 -19.42 -6.50 -17.27
C SER A 148 -18.17 -6.02 -16.54
N LEU A 149 -18.09 -6.28 -15.24
CA LEU A 149 -16.85 -6.11 -14.49
C LEU A 149 -15.90 -7.31 -14.64
N ASN A 150 -16.32 -8.37 -15.34
CA ASN A 150 -15.57 -9.60 -15.55
C ASN A 150 -15.02 -10.16 -14.24
N HIS A 151 -15.84 -10.10 -13.18
CA HIS A 151 -15.43 -10.44 -11.81
C HIS A 151 -14.82 -11.86 -11.69
N PRO A 152 -15.33 -12.90 -12.37
CA PRO A 152 -14.73 -14.24 -12.30
C PRO A 152 -13.26 -14.26 -12.74
N ALA A 153 -12.94 -13.62 -13.88
CA ALA A 153 -11.58 -13.56 -14.42
C ALA A 153 -10.68 -12.71 -13.51
N PHE A 154 -11.16 -11.55 -13.08
CA PHE A 154 -10.43 -10.67 -12.16
C PHE A 154 -10.10 -11.35 -10.83
N PHE A 155 -11.09 -12.01 -10.22
CA PHE A 155 -10.92 -12.66 -8.93
C PHE A 155 -9.91 -13.82 -9.02
N LYS A 156 -9.94 -14.61 -10.10
CA LYS A 156 -8.96 -15.67 -10.31
C LYS A 156 -7.55 -15.09 -10.49
N ALA A 157 -7.40 -14.09 -11.36
CA ALA A 157 -6.11 -13.47 -11.64
C ALA A 157 -5.46 -12.87 -10.39
N LYS A 158 -6.23 -12.14 -9.56
CA LYS A 158 -5.69 -11.56 -8.31
C LYS A 158 -5.29 -12.63 -7.29
N CYS A 159 -6.05 -13.72 -7.19
CA CYS A 159 -5.71 -14.82 -6.29
C CYS A 159 -4.46 -15.55 -6.76
N ASP A 160 -4.29 -15.77 -8.06
CA ASP A 160 -3.07 -16.38 -8.62
C ASP A 160 -1.83 -15.50 -8.38
N LEU A 161 -1.95 -14.18 -8.61
CA LEU A 161 -0.88 -13.22 -8.30
C LEU A 161 -0.51 -13.27 -6.82
N SER A 162 -1.52 -13.39 -5.95
CA SER A 162 -1.31 -13.43 -4.51
C SER A 162 -0.50 -14.63 -4.03
N ILE A 163 -0.55 -15.76 -4.75
CA ILE A 163 0.29 -16.93 -4.44
C ILE A 163 1.77 -16.58 -4.65
N ILE A 164 2.08 -15.91 -5.78
CA ILE A 164 3.44 -15.48 -6.09
C ILE A 164 3.91 -14.45 -5.06
N LEU A 165 3.09 -13.43 -4.77
CA LEU A 165 3.38 -12.40 -3.77
C LEU A 165 3.59 -12.96 -2.37
N ASN A 166 2.77 -13.92 -1.96
CA ASN A 166 2.89 -14.56 -0.65
C ASN A 166 4.24 -15.26 -0.49
N GLN A 167 4.61 -16.06 -1.49
CA GLN A 167 5.87 -16.80 -1.51
C GLN A 167 7.07 -15.86 -1.57
N LEU A 168 6.98 -14.81 -2.40
CA LEU A 168 8.00 -13.77 -2.46
C LEU A 168 8.21 -13.11 -1.09
N THR A 169 7.13 -12.68 -0.45
CA THR A 169 7.16 -12.05 0.87
C THR A 169 7.71 -13.01 1.94
N PHE A 170 7.36 -14.29 1.84
CA PHE A 170 7.86 -15.32 2.74
C PHE A 170 9.38 -15.55 2.58
N SER A 171 9.91 -15.50 1.35
CA SER A 171 11.35 -15.63 1.08
C SER A 171 12.14 -14.41 1.55
N ILE A 172 11.58 -13.19 1.43
CA ILE A 172 12.29 -11.96 1.78
C ILE A 172 12.33 -11.74 3.29
N PHE A 173 11.20 -11.88 3.99
CA PHE A 173 11.07 -11.47 5.38
C PHE A 173 11.05 -12.68 6.30
N ASN A 174 11.83 -12.69 7.38
CA ASN A 174 11.68 -13.72 8.41
C ASN A 174 10.60 -13.37 9.46
N GLU A 175 10.35 -14.27 10.41
CA GLU A 175 9.33 -14.05 11.47
C GLU A 175 9.63 -12.84 12.36
N ALA A 176 10.90 -12.42 12.43
CA ALA A 176 11.30 -11.20 13.12
C ALA A 176 11.14 -9.93 12.24
N GLY A 177 10.62 -10.06 11.02
CA GLY A 177 10.45 -8.98 10.05
C GLY A 177 11.77 -8.46 9.47
N ARG A 178 12.88 -9.19 9.64
CA ARG A 178 14.15 -8.82 9.02
C ARG A 178 14.17 -9.33 7.58
N SER A 179 14.71 -8.50 6.69
CA SER A 179 14.85 -8.81 5.27
C SER A 179 16.25 -9.37 4.98
N GLU A 180 16.31 -10.44 4.20
CA GLU A 180 17.55 -10.93 3.59
C GLU A 180 17.49 -10.71 2.08
N PRO A 181 18.59 -10.24 1.44
CA PRO A 181 18.63 -10.14 -0.01
C PRO A 181 18.39 -11.50 -0.67
N LEU A 182 17.64 -11.51 -1.77
CA LEU A 182 17.38 -12.75 -2.50
C LEU A 182 18.59 -13.13 -3.37
N PRO A 183 18.92 -14.42 -3.48
CA PRO A 183 19.89 -14.90 -4.47
C PRO A 183 19.45 -14.57 -5.91
N PRO A 184 20.36 -14.28 -6.85
CA PRO A 184 20.02 -13.98 -8.24
C PRO A 184 19.11 -15.01 -8.91
N LYS A 185 19.31 -16.30 -8.61
CA LYS A 185 18.48 -17.39 -9.13
C LYS A 185 17.02 -17.29 -8.66
N GLU A 186 16.80 -16.94 -7.39
CA GLU A 186 15.44 -16.78 -6.86
C GLU A 186 14.76 -15.54 -7.43
N LEU A 187 15.50 -14.43 -7.60
CA LEU A 187 15.01 -13.24 -8.27
C LEU A 187 14.52 -13.54 -9.69
N LYS A 188 15.31 -14.31 -10.45
CA LYS A 188 14.96 -14.73 -11.81
C LYS A 188 13.72 -15.64 -11.82
N ASP A 189 13.63 -16.62 -10.90
CA ASP A 189 12.43 -17.46 -10.76
C ASP A 189 11.17 -16.62 -10.52
N PHE A 190 11.23 -15.64 -9.61
CA PHE A 190 10.09 -14.75 -9.38
C PHE A 190 9.74 -13.88 -10.59
N LEU A 191 10.73 -13.34 -11.30
CA LEU A 191 10.49 -12.58 -12.54
C LEU A 191 9.83 -13.44 -13.62
N GLU A 192 10.31 -14.66 -13.82
CA GLU A 192 9.75 -15.60 -14.80
C GLU A 192 8.30 -15.98 -14.44
N ARG A 193 8.02 -16.23 -13.16
CA ARG A 193 6.67 -16.56 -12.68
C ARG A 193 5.71 -15.39 -12.78
N LEU A 194 6.16 -14.18 -12.43
CA LEU A 194 5.40 -12.94 -12.61
C LEU A 194 5.11 -12.70 -14.09
N GLY A 195 6.13 -12.80 -14.96
CA GLY A 195 5.99 -12.64 -16.40
C GLY A 195 5.03 -13.68 -17.01
N THR A 196 5.12 -14.93 -16.56
CA THR A 196 4.21 -16.01 -16.94
C THR A 196 2.77 -15.68 -16.55
N TRP A 197 2.55 -15.26 -15.30
CA TRP A 197 1.23 -14.86 -14.82
C TRP A 197 0.64 -13.71 -15.67
N HIS A 198 1.43 -12.68 -15.98
CA HIS A 198 0.98 -11.54 -16.78
C HIS A 198 0.65 -11.95 -18.23
N PHE A 199 1.47 -12.83 -18.83
CA PHE A 199 1.27 -13.34 -20.18
C PHE A 199 -0.02 -14.16 -20.33
N PHE A 200 -0.39 -14.92 -19.30
CA PHE A 200 -1.59 -15.77 -19.31
C PHE A 200 -2.86 -15.08 -18.80
N LEU A 201 -2.85 -13.76 -18.64
CA LEU A 201 -4.08 -13.01 -18.35
C LEU A 201 -5.11 -13.20 -19.47
N THR A 202 -6.36 -13.37 -19.07
CA THR A 202 -7.51 -13.44 -19.99
C THR A 202 -7.64 -12.16 -20.80
N GLN A 203 -8.25 -12.23 -21.99
CA GLN A 203 -8.40 -11.07 -22.88
C GLN A 203 -9.01 -9.83 -22.19
N SER A 204 -10.01 -10.00 -21.31
CA SER A 204 -10.62 -8.89 -20.57
C SER A 204 -9.67 -8.16 -19.62
N LEU A 205 -8.57 -8.79 -19.22
CA LEU A 205 -7.55 -8.25 -18.33
C LEU A 205 -6.22 -7.94 -19.06
N ALA A 206 -6.19 -8.13 -20.38
CA ALA A 206 -5.01 -7.79 -21.18
C ALA A 206 -4.76 -6.26 -21.12
N PRO A 207 -3.50 -5.79 -21.15
CA PRO A 207 -3.16 -4.38 -20.99
C PRO A 207 -3.91 -3.42 -21.93
N GLU A 208 -4.26 -3.87 -23.14
CA GLU A 208 -5.02 -3.11 -24.13
C GLU A 208 -6.51 -2.94 -23.82
N ASN A 209 -7.06 -3.72 -22.89
CA ASN A 209 -8.50 -3.81 -22.61
C ASN A 209 -8.90 -3.33 -21.21
N ILE A 210 -7.94 -3.11 -20.30
CA ILE A 210 -8.23 -2.67 -18.93
C ILE A 210 -8.65 -1.20 -18.90
N ILE A 211 -9.71 -0.90 -18.15
CA ILE A 211 -10.26 0.45 -18.04
C ILE A 211 -10.61 0.76 -16.58
N PHE A 212 -11.08 -0.23 -15.82
CA PHE A 212 -11.59 0.00 -14.48
C PHE A 212 -10.47 0.19 -13.45
N PRO A 213 -10.70 0.99 -12.39
CA PRO A 213 -9.72 1.21 -11.33
C PRO A 213 -9.16 -0.08 -10.73
N PHE A 214 -9.99 -1.10 -10.51
CA PHE A 214 -9.55 -2.37 -9.94
C PHE A 214 -8.69 -3.19 -10.90
N GLU A 215 -8.90 -3.10 -12.22
CA GLU A 215 -8.09 -3.75 -13.24
C GLU A 215 -6.72 -3.07 -13.32
N LEU A 216 -6.69 -1.73 -13.35
CA LEU A 216 -5.45 -0.95 -13.28
C LEU A 216 -4.66 -1.27 -12.01
N ASN A 217 -5.34 -1.35 -10.86
CA ASN A 217 -4.71 -1.70 -9.59
C ASN A 217 -4.11 -3.12 -9.59
N LEU A 218 -4.70 -4.08 -10.31
CA LEU A 218 -4.12 -5.42 -10.46
C LEU A 218 -2.77 -5.37 -11.18
N HIS A 219 -2.70 -4.61 -12.27
CA HIS A 219 -1.47 -4.39 -13.04
C HIS A 219 -0.43 -3.57 -12.26
N LEU A 220 -0.86 -2.53 -11.53
CA LEU A 220 0.00 -1.78 -10.62
C LEU A 220 0.58 -2.67 -9.52
N THR A 221 -0.21 -3.59 -8.97
CA THR A 221 0.25 -4.58 -7.97
C THR A 221 1.31 -5.51 -8.57
N TYR A 222 1.11 -5.95 -9.82
CA TYR A 222 2.09 -6.75 -10.54
C TYR A 222 3.42 -6.02 -10.73
N TYR A 223 3.39 -4.78 -11.23
CA TYR A 223 4.63 -4.02 -11.42
C TYR A 223 5.27 -3.63 -10.08
N ALA A 224 4.49 -3.30 -9.05
CA ALA A 224 5.00 -3.08 -7.70
C ALA A 224 5.74 -4.31 -7.16
N ALA A 225 5.25 -5.51 -7.44
CA ALA A 225 5.93 -6.76 -7.08
C ALA A 225 7.32 -6.83 -7.75
N ILE A 226 7.41 -6.53 -9.05
CA ILE A 226 8.69 -6.53 -9.77
C ILE A 226 9.63 -5.45 -9.23
N LEU A 227 9.12 -4.25 -8.97
CA LEU A 227 9.92 -3.16 -8.40
C LEU A 227 10.50 -3.56 -7.04
N SER A 228 9.72 -4.25 -6.20
CA SER A 228 10.18 -4.74 -4.91
C SER A 228 11.39 -5.68 -5.05
N LEU A 229 11.45 -6.51 -6.10
CA LEU A 229 12.59 -7.41 -6.35
C LEU A 229 13.89 -6.62 -6.50
N GLY A 230 13.84 -5.45 -7.15
CA GLY A 230 14.99 -4.56 -7.30
C GLY A 230 15.52 -4.06 -5.96
N ASP A 231 14.64 -3.74 -5.03
CA ASP A 231 15.00 -3.23 -3.70
C ASP A 231 15.61 -4.32 -2.80
N PHE A 232 15.42 -5.60 -3.13
CA PHE A 232 16.02 -6.76 -2.44
C PHE A 232 17.22 -7.38 -3.17
N THR A 233 17.74 -6.72 -4.21
CA THR A 233 19.03 -7.09 -4.81
C THR A 233 20.18 -6.65 -3.89
N SER A 234 21.18 -7.52 -3.69
CA SER A 234 22.37 -7.15 -2.90
C SER A 234 23.21 -6.10 -3.64
N PRO A 235 23.68 -5.02 -2.98
CA PRO A 235 24.64 -4.08 -3.57
C PRO A 235 25.91 -4.77 -4.08
N ASP A 236 26.37 -5.82 -3.39
CA ASP A 236 27.57 -6.57 -3.78
C ASP A 236 27.37 -7.37 -5.08
N ASN A 237 26.13 -7.80 -5.37
CA ASN A 237 25.77 -8.46 -6.63
C ASN A 237 25.72 -7.48 -7.83
N LEU A 238 25.72 -6.17 -7.56
CA LEU A 238 25.74 -5.12 -8.59
C LEU A 238 27.17 -4.66 -8.94
N VAL A 239 28.16 -4.98 -8.09
CA VAL A 239 29.55 -4.50 -8.19
C VAL A 239 30.46 -5.52 -8.87
N VAL A 240 30.13 -6.82 -8.86
CA VAL A 240 30.86 -7.83 -9.63
C VAL A 240 30.32 -7.85 -11.05
N GLY A 241 30.91 -7.03 -11.91
CA GLY A 241 30.66 -7.06 -13.35
C GLY A 241 30.98 -8.44 -13.95
N LEU A 242 30.22 -8.78 -14.99
CA LEU A 242 30.31 -9.93 -15.91
C LEU A 242 29.27 -11.05 -15.72
N ASP A 243 27.96 -10.75 -15.77
CA ASP A 243 26.96 -11.72 -16.24
C ASP A 243 25.78 -10.99 -16.91
N ASP A 244 25.45 -11.38 -18.15
CA ASP A 244 24.30 -10.89 -18.93
C ASP A 244 22.99 -10.97 -18.11
N GLU A 245 22.88 -11.97 -17.22
CA GLU A 245 21.70 -12.19 -16.39
C GLU A 245 21.38 -11.05 -15.41
N THR A 246 22.39 -10.35 -14.89
CA THR A 246 22.16 -9.24 -13.96
C THR A 246 21.67 -7.99 -14.70
N ASP A 247 22.07 -7.84 -15.97
CA ASP A 247 21.63 -6.74 -16.81
C ASP A 247 20.16 -6.94 -17.24
N ASP A 248 19.77 -8.17 -17.59
CA ASP A 248 18.38 -8.55 -17.88
C ASP A 248 17.42 -8.24 -16.72
N ILE A 249 17.84 -8.52 -15.47
CA ILE A 249 17.06 -8.22 -14.26
C ILE A 249 16.87 -6.71 -14.11
N LYS A 250 17.95 -5.93 -14.24
CA LYS A 250 17.90 -4.46 -14.17
C LYS A 250 17.00 -3.88 -15.25
N GLN A 251 17.12 -4.38 -16.48
CA GLN A 251 16.30 -3.95 -17.61
C GLN A 251 14.81 -4.24 -17.34
N SER A 252 14.50 -5.41 -16.80
CA SER A 252 13.13 -5.80 -16.44
C SER A 252 12.53 -4.89 -15.37
N ILE A 253 13.31 -4.54 -14.33
CA ILE A 253 12.90 -3.60 -13.28
C ILE A 253 12.68 -2.20 -13.84
N ASN A 254 13.61 -1.69 -14.66
CA ASN A 254 13.49 -0.37 -15.28
C ASN A 254 12.28 -0.29 -16.22
N HIS A 255 12.05 -1.32 -17.03
CA HIS A 255 10.88 -1.42 -17.88
C HIS A 255 9.58 -1.44 -17.07
N SER A 256 9.56 -2.22 -15.99
CA SER A 256 8.42 -2.29 -15.07
C SER A 256 8.12 -0.95 -14.41
N PHE A 257 9.15 -0.17 -14.07
CA PHE A 257 8.94 1.19 -13.55
C PHE A 257 8.28 2.10 -14.58
N MET A 258 8.75 2.09 -15.84
CA MET A 258 8.13 2.89 -16.91
C MET A 258 6.67 2.51 -17.12
N CYS A 259 6.34 1.21 -17.12
CA CYS A 259 4.97 0.73 -17.22
C CYS A 259 4.12 1.16 -16.01
N PHE A 260 4.65 1.02 -14.80
CA PHE A 260 3.99 1.47 -13.56
C PHE A 260 3.69 2.97 -13.60
N GLU A 261 4.67 3.79 -13.97
CA GLU A 261 4.54 5.25 -14.09
C GLU A 261 3.50 5.66 -15.14
N THR A 262 3.47 4.93 -16.27
CA THR A 262 2.49 5.11 -17.34
C THR A 262 1.09 4.79 -16.85
N LEU A 263 0.91 3.65 -16.16
CA LEU A 263 -0.38 3.25 -15.60
C LEU A 263 -0.88 4.23 -14.54
N MET A 264 0.00 4.76 -13.68
CA MET A 264 -0.39 5.79 -12.71
C MET A 264 -0.89 7.07 -13.39
N ARG A 265 -0.24 7.51 -14.49
CA ARG A 265 -0.72 8.65 -15.28
C ARG A 265 -2.06 8.35 -15.97
N LEU A 266 -2.22 7.17 -16.55
CA LEU A 266 -3.48 6.75 -17.16
C LEU A 266 -4.61 6.70 -16.12
N TYR A 267 -4.32 6.15 -14.93
CA TYR A 267 -5.25 6.15 -13.82
C TYR A 267 -5.71 7.57 -13.49
N TYR A 268 -4.76 8.50 -13.30
CA TYR A 268 -5.09 9.89 -13.03
C TYR A 268 -5.92 10.54 -14.15
N LEU A 269 -5.55 10.33 -15.41
CA LEU A 269 -6.25 10.92 -16.56
C LEU A 269 -7.70 10.42 -16.69
N HIS A 270 -7.97 9.17 -16.34
CA HIS A 270 -9.29 8.57 -16.48
C HIS A 270 -10.17 8.69 -15.22
N HIS A 271 -9.56 8.62 -14.04
CA HIS A 271 -10.28 8.45 -12.77
C HIS A 271 -10.01 9.55 -11.74
N GLY A 272 -8.99 10.37 -11.96
CA GLY A 272 -8.49 11.34 -10.98
C GLY A 272 -7.96 10.66 -9.71
N TYR A 273 -7.65 11.46 -8.69
CA TYR A 273 -7.25 10.95 -7.37
C TYR A 273 -8.20 11.39 -6.23
N GLU A 274 -9.25 12.13 -6.55
CA GLU A 274 -10.20 12.67 -5.58
C GLU A 274 -11.17 11.61 -5.05
N THR A 275 -11.43 10.58 -5.87
CA THR A 275 -12.26 9.43 -5.50
C THR A 275 -11.49 8.53 -4.54
N PRO A 276 -12.06 8.17 -3.36
CA PRO A 276 -11.37 7.34 -2.40
C PRO A 276 -10.98 5.97 -2.98
N ASP A 277 -9.69 5.65 -2.97
CA ASP A 277 -9.15 4.33 -3.31
C ASP A 277 -8.09 3.92 -2.28
N GLY A 278 -8.40 2.87 -1.52
CA GLY A 278 -7.52 2.37 -0.47
C GLY A 278 -6.21 1.76 -0.98
N HIS A 279 -6.17 1.27 -2.22
CA HIS A 279 -4.96 0.70 -2.82
C HIS A 279 -4.01 1.77 -3.35
N MET A 280 -4.58 2.91 -3.77
CA MET A 280 -3.83 3.99 -4.42
C MET A 280 -2.75 4.59 -3.54
N THR A 281 -2.95 4.62 -2.21
CA THR A 281 -1.97 5.18 -1.26
C THR A 281 -0.59 4.52 -1.44
N HIS A 282 -0.52 3.20 -1.55
CA HIS A 282 0.76 2.53 -1.70
C HIS A 282 1.42 2.81 -3.06
N ASN A 283 0.62 2.78 -4.13
CA ASN A 283 1.14 3.04 -5.47
C ASN A 283 1.70 4.46 -5.60
N LEU A 284 1.03 5.45 -5.00
CA LEU A 284 1.52 6.83 -4.91
C LEU A 284 2.83 6.91 -4.12
N MET A 285 2.98 6.17 -3.02
CA MET A 285 4.24 6.15 -2.26
C MET A 285 5.42 5.60 -3.05
N ILE A 286 5.22 4.54 -3.84
CA ILE A 286 6.25 4.03 -4.76
C ILE A 286 6.65 5.15 -5.74
N LEU A 287 5.65 5.76 -6.39
CA LEU A 287 5.85 6.77 -7.41
C LEU A 287 6.57 8.02 -6.88
N VAL A 288 6.12 8.53 -5.73
CA VAL A 288 6.72 9.67 -5.02
C VAL A 288 8.18 9.40 -4.71
N TYR A 289 8.52 8.27 -4.06
CA TYR A 289 9.89 8.08 -3.60
C TYR A 289 10.86 7.75 -4.74
N LYS A 290 10.41 7.06 -5.80
CA LYS A 290 11.22 6.87 -7.01
C LYS A 290 11.48 8.21 -7.72
N SER A 291 10.46 9.06 -7.87
CA SER A 291 10.62 10.38 -8.50
C SER A 291 11.45 11.35 -7.65
N LEU A 292 11.27 11.37 -6.32
CA LEU A 292 12.08 12.17 -5.40
C LEU A 292 13.57 11.76 -5.47
N ALA A 293 13.85 10.46 -5.52
CA ALA A 293 15.23 9.97 -5.70
C ALA A 293 15.84 10.43 -7.03
N GLN A 294 15.08 10.40 -8.13
CA GLN A 294 15.52 10.89 -9.45
C GLN A 294 15.80 12.40 -9.43
N VAL A 295 14.89 13.20 -8.84
CA VAL A 295 15.08 14.65 -8.70
C VAL A 295 16.36 14.97 -7.92
N ASN A 296 16.58 14.27 -6.80
CA ASN A 296 17.77 14.46 -5.97
C ASN A 296 19.07 14.06 -6.68
N ALA A 297 19.06 12.94 -7.42
CA ALA A 297 20.23 12.48 -8.18
C ALA A 297 20.63 13.47 -9.29
N LEU A 298 19.64 14.04 -9.98
CA LEU A 298 19.85 15.05 -11.03
C LEU A 298 20.33 16.39 -10.46
N ALA A 299 19.94 16.73 -9.23
CA ALA A 299 20.42 17.94 -8.55
C ALA A 299 21.91 17.86 -8.16
N ILE A 300 22.41 16.66 -7.81
CA ILE A 300 23.82 16.44 -7.42
C ILE A 300 24.73 16.35 -8.65
N THR A 301 24.22 15.86 -9.79
CA THR A 301 24.99 15.62 -11.01
C THR A 301 24.46 16.48 -12.18
N PRO A 302 24.60 17.82 -12.13
CA PRO A 302 24.12 18.69 -13.20
C PRO A 302 25.05 18.61 -14.42
N THR A 303 24.88 17.61 -15.27
CA THR A 303 25.41 17.65 -16.63
C THR A 303 24.48 18.52 -17.48
N ALA A 304 25.03 19.56 -18.10
CA ALA A 304 24.27 20.58 -18.85
C ALA A 304 23.82 20.11 -20.25
N ALA A 305 23.49 18.82 -20.41
CA ALA A 305 22.98 18.30 -21.67
C ALA A 305 21.48 18.61 -21.81
N HIS A 306 21.02 18.90 -23.03
CA HIS A 306 19.61 19.23 -23.30
C HIS A 306 18.65 18.09 -22.90
N GLY A 307 19.12 16.83 -22.97
CA GLY A 307 18.38 15.65 -22.50
C GLY A 307 18.16 15.63 -20.98
N ASP A 308 19.15 16.05 -20.18
CA ASP A 308 19.06 16.04 -18.71
C ASP A 308 18.02 17.06 -18.20
N SER A 309 17.81 18.15 -18.95
CA SER A 309 16.77 19.14 -18.64
C SER A 309 15.35 18.60 -18.81
N LEU A 310 15.10 17.80 -19.84
CA LEU A 310 13.79 17.16 -20.07
C LEU A 310 13.52 16.10 -19.01
N THR A 311 14.50 15.22 -18.76
CA THR A 311 14.42 14.18 -17.72
C THR A 311 14.18 14.78 -16.34
N SER A 312 14.83 15.92 -16.02
CA SER A 312 14.61 16.63 -14.76
C SER A 312 13.18 17.19 -14.65
N GLN A 313 12.63 17.74 -15.74
CA GLN A 313 11.24 18.22 -15.77
C GLN A 313 10.24 17.08 -15.64
N GLU A 314 10.49 15.94 -16.30
CA GLU A 314 9.65 14.74 -16.21
C GLU A 314 9.62 14.19 -14.78
N ALA A 315 10.78 14.00 -14.15
CA ALA A 315 10.88 13.52 -12.78
C ALA A 315 10.16 14.46 -11.79
N LYS A 316 10.30 15.77 -11.96
CA LYS A 316 9.56 16.76 -11.15
C LYS A 316 8.06 16.68 -11.40
N SER A 317 7.62 16.55 -12.65
CA SER A 317 6.21 16.39 -12.99
C SER A 317 5.61 15.14 -12.33
N THR A 318 6.34 14.02 -12.34
CA THR A 318 5.94 12.78 -11.65
C THR A 318 5.84 12.97 -10.15
N LEU A 319 6.80 13.67 -9.53
CA LEU A 319 6.79 13.96 -8.10
C LEU A 319 5.56 14.79 -7.71
N ILE A 320 5.29 15.87 -8.44
CA ILE A 320 4.14 16.74 -8.18
C ILE A 320 2.81 15.99 -8.39
N LEU A 321 2.70 15.17 -9.44
CA LEU A 321 1.51 14.35 -9.69
C LEU A 321 1.25 13.38 -8.54
N ALA A 322 2.29 12.67 -8.10
CA ALA A 322 2.17 11.66 -7.06
C ALA A 322 1.86 12.28 -5.69
N GLU A 323 2.49 13.41 -5.37
CA GLU A 323 2.25 14.14 -4.13
C GLU A 323 0.85 14.78 -4.08
N THR A 324 0.38 15.32 -5.21
CA THR A 324 -1.01 15.79 -5.34
C THR A 324 -1.99 14.63 -5.12
N GLY A 325 -1.68 13.44 -5.65
CA GLY A 325 -2.49 12.25 -5.39
C GLY A 325 -2.56 11.87 -3.91
N LEU A 326 -1.45 11.99 -3.16
CA LEU A 326 -1.45 11.74 -1.71
C LEU A 326 -2.31 12.78 -0.97
N TYR A 327 -2.25 14.04 -1.40
CA TYR A 327 -3.10 15.10 -0.87
C TYR A 327 -4.60 14.80 -1.10
N ASP A 328 -4.98 14.39 -2.32
CA ASP A 328 -6.37 14.12 -2.70
C ASP A 328 -6.92 12.89 -1.96
N GLN A 329 -6.17 11.79 -1.93
CA GLN A 329 -6.52 10.62 -1.12
C GLN A 329 -6.55 10.95 0.38
N GLY A 330 -5.68 11.87 0.82
CA GLY A 330 -5.61 12.42 2.17
C GLY A 330 -6.86 13.18 2.61
N GLN A 331 -7.71 13.63 1.68
CA GLN A 331 -9.01 14.21 2.02
C GLN A 331 -10.02 13.15 2.50
N ASN A 332 -9.76 11.88 2.19
CA ASN A 332 -10.63 10.75 2.50
C ASN A 332 -10.06 9.87 3.62
N TYR A 333 -8.75 9.62 3.59
CA TYR A 333 -8.08 8.67 4.49
C TYR A 333 -6.91 9.32 5.20
N PHE A 334 -6.68 8.91 6.45
CA PHE A 334 -5.66 9.52 7.28
C PHE A 334 -4.23 9.06 6.95
N LEU A 335 -4.05 7.82 6.47
CA LEU A 335 -2.74 7.33 6.05
C LEU A 335 -2.11 8.17 4.92
N PRO A 336 -2.76 8.34 3.74
CA PRO A 336 -2.19 9.18 2.68
C PRO A 336 -2.00 10.63 3.13
N ARG A 337 -2.86 11.15 4.03
CA ARG A 337 -2.65 12.49 4.62
C ARG A 337 -1.36 12.57 5.43
N ALA A 338 -1.10 11.59 6.29
CA ALA A 338 0.13 11.57 7.10
C ALA A 338 1.38 11.42 6.23
N LEU A 339 1.28 10.66 5.13
CA LEU A 339 2.39 10.41 4.20
C LEU A 339 2.69 11.63 3.33
N PHE A 340 1.67 12.34 2.84
CA PHE A 340 1.81 13.64 2.17
C PHE A 340 2.67 14.61 3.00
N GLU A 341 2.32 14.84 4.28
CA GLU A 341 3.08 15.78 5.11
C GLU A 341 4.55 15.36 5.31
N ILE A 342 4.84 14.06 5.32
CA ILE A 342 6.22 13.55 5.43
C ILE A 342 6.99 13.85 4.14
N VAL A 343 6.42 13.50 2.99
CA VAL A 343 7.06 13.70 1.68
C VAL A 343 7.24 15.19 1.41
N ALA A 344 6.19 15.99 1.59
CA ALA A 344 6.25 17.44 1.46
C ALA A 344 7.43 18.00 2.25
N ASN A 345 7.67 17.57 3.48
CA ASN A 345 8.82 18.03 4.28
C ASN A 345 10.20 17.63 3.70
N GLU A 346 10.30 16.54 2.95
CA GLU A 346 11.52 16.09 2.26
C GLU A 346 11.77 16.81 0.93
N MET A 347 10.75 17.45 0.34
CA MET A 347 10.89 18.18 -0.93
C MET A 347 11.68 19.49 -0.78
N SER A 348 12.35 19.90 -1.86
CA SER A 348 13.01 21.20 -1.93
C SER A 348 11.99 22.35 -1.86
N ASP A 349 12.41 23.53 -1.40
CA ASP A 349 11.52 24.71 -1.34
C ASP A 349 10.98 25.10 -2.73
N GLN A 350 11.76 24.85 -3.79
CA GLN A 350 11.32 25.08 -5.17
C GLN A 350 10.18 24.13 -5.55
N ASP A 351 10.33 22.84 -5.25
CA ASP A 351 9.32 21.84 -5.63
C ASP A 351 8.06 21.98 -4.76
N LYS A 352 8.19 22.36 -3.48
CA LYS A 352 7.05 22.76 -2.62
C LYS A 352 6.28 23.94 -3.21
N SER A 353 6.99 24.98 -3.65
CA SER A 353 6.36 26.15 -4.27
C SER A 353 5.61 25.80 -5.56
N LEU A 354 6.08 24.80 -6.31
CA LEU A 354 5.36 24.27 -7.48
C LEU A 354 4.11 23.47 -7.06
N LEU A 355 4.23 22.65 -6.02
CA LEU A 355 3.11 21.88 -5.46
C LEU A 355 1.98 22.80 -4.99
N ASP A 356 2.31 23.90 -4.31
CA ASP A 356 1.37 24.91 -3.82
C ASP A 356 0.50 25.54 -4.92
N ALA A 357 0.91 25.44 -6.20
CA ALA A 357 0.10 25.89 -7.33
C ALA A 357 -1.07 24.94 -7.66
N TYR A 358 -0.99 23.68 -7.24
CA TYR A 358 -1.98 22.63 -7.53
C TYR A 358 -2.84 22.28 -6.33
N ILE A 359 -2.32 22.46 -5.11
CA ILE A 359 -3.07 22.18 -3.89
C ILE A 359 -3.54 23.49 -3.23
N PRO A 360 -4.76 23.53 -2.67
CA PRO A 360 -5.18 24.66 -1.84
C PRO A 360 -4.22 24.86 -0.68
N ALA A 361 -3.83 26.11 -0.42
CA ALA A 361 -3.04 26.47 0.75
C ALA A 361 -3.77 26.02 2.03
N GLN A 362 -3.31 24.93 2.63
CA GLN A 362 -3.75 24.47 3.93
C GLN A 362 -2.60 24.65 4.90
N GLN A 363 -2.69 25.65 5.76
CA GLN A 363 -1.88 25.64 6.96
C GLN A 363 -2.35 24.47 7.82
N GLU A 364 -1.43 23.57 8.08
CA GLU A 364 -1.61 22.50 9.03
C GLU A 364 -1.92 23.12 10.40
N ASN A 365 -3.15 22.96 10.88
CA ASN A 365 -3.54 23.51 12.17
C ASN A 365 -2.92 22.67 13.30
N SER A 366 -2.66 23.30 14.45
CA SER A 366 -2.07 22.62 15.63
C SER A 366 -2.85 21.36 16.04
N GLU A 367 -4.17 21.37 15.85
CA GLU A 367 -5.06 20.24 16.18
C GLU A 367 -4.83 19.02 15.27
N THR A 368 -4.54 19.21 13.98
CA THR A 368 -4.23 18.11 13.04
C THR A 368 -2.86 17.51 13.36
N VAL A 369 -1.90 18.35 13.75
CA VAL A 369 -0.58 17.92 14.23
C VAL A 369 -0.70 17.08 15.49
N GLU A 370 -1.43 17.55 16.50
CA GLU A 370 -1.68 16.80 17.74
C GLU A 370 -2.46 15.50 17.50
N SER A 371 -3.42 15.51 16.58
CA SER A 371 -4.19 14.31 16.22
C SER A 371 -3.30 13.24 15.60
N ARG A 372 -2.34 13.60 14.72
CA ARG A 372 -1.32 12.66 14.22
C ARG A 372 -0.51 12.01 15.33
N GLN A 373 -0.08 12.81 16.29
CA GLN A 373 0.72 12.30 17.41
C GLN A 373 -0.07 11.31 18.26
N ARG A 374 -1.37 11.58 18.46
CA ARG A 374 -2.22 10.80 19.34
C ARG A 374 -2.68 9.49 18.71
N TYR A 375 -2.97 9.49 17.41
CA TYR A 375 -3.75 8.43 16.79
C TYR A 375 -2.95 7.51 15.84
N ILE A 376 -1.75 7.89 15.40
CA ILE A 376 -0.93 7.03 14.53
C ILE A 376 -0.45 5.80 15.31
N SER A 377 -0.88 4.64 14.84
CA SER A 377 -0.44 3.33 15.34
C SER A 377 -0.09 2.44 14.15
N SER A 378 0.93 2.87 13.41
CA SER A 378 1.30 2.30 12.11
C SER A 378 2.70 1.71 12.09
N GLN A 379 2.85 0.62 11.35
CA GLN A 379 4.10 -0.02 10.93
C GLN A 379 4.32 0.14 9.43
N TYR A 380 3.60 1.05 8.77
CA TYR A 380 3.75 1.29 7.35
C TYR A 380 5.20 1.70 7.03
N PRO A 381 5.90 0.99 6.12
CA PRO A 381 7.27 1.32 5.77
C PRO A 381 7.31 2.59 4.92
N VAL A 382 7.86 3.66 5.47
CA VAL A 382 8.12 4.88 4.73
C VAL A 382 9.44 4.70 3.99
N LYS A 383 9.47 5.04 2.69
CA LYS A 383 10.57 4.77 1.74
C LYS A 383 10.70 3.31 1.30
N PHE A 384 9.56 2.66 1.10
CA PHE A 384 9.43 1.32 0.50
C PHE A 384 10.30 1.11 -0.76
N ALA A 385 10.58 2.17 -1.54
CA ALA A 385 11.21 2.09 -2.87
C ALA A 385 12.66 2.62 -2.94
N VAL A 386 13.26 2.98 -1.80
CA VAL A 386 14.64 3.48 -1.72
C VAL A 386 15.30 2.88 -0.49
N ARG A 387 15.89 1.69 -0.65
CA ARG A 387 16.86 1.22 0.34
C ARG A 387 18.06 2.14 0.22
N ASP A 388 18.14 3.11 1.12
CA ASP A 388 19.37 3.82 1.40
C ASP A 388 20.39 2.76 1.80
N ALA A 389 21.52 2.66 1.09
CA ALA A 389 22.55 1.66 1.41
C ALA A 389 23.07 1.80 2.86
N ALA A 390 22.80 2.93 3.51
CA ALA A 390 23.07 3.16 4.93
C ALA A 390 22.04 2.57 5.91
N LEU A 391 20.84 2.17 5.48
CA LEU A 391 19.78 1.62 6.34
C LEU A 391 19.86 0.09 6.37
N GLN A 392 20.25 -0.45 7.52
CA GLN A 392 20.41 -1.89 7.72
C GLN A 392 19.06 -2.59 7.89
N ASP A 393 18.03 -1.90 8.37
CA ASP A 393 16.71 -2.46 8.68
C ASP A 393 15.57 -1.62 8.04
N PRO A 394 14.71 -2.19 7.18
CA PRO A 394 13.52 -1.51 6.64
C PRO A 394 12.61 -0.91 7.71
N ARG A 395 12.71 -1.39 8.95
CA ARG A 395 11.93 -0.93 10.09
C ARG A 395 12.39 0.40 10.67
N GLU A 396 13.61 0.86 10.39
CA GLU A 396 14.16 2.15 10.87
C GLU A 396 13.44 3.37 10.30
N ARG A 397 12.50 3.17 9.36
CA ARG A 397 11.65 4.23 8.79
C ARG A 397 10.17 3.85 8.76
N HIS A 398 9.67 3.16 9.79
CA HIS A 398 8.23 2.99 9.94
C HIS A 398 7.53 4.30 10.26
N LEU A 399 6.32 4.52 9.71
CA LEU A 399 5.53 5.74 9.90
C LEU A 399 5.39 6.13 11.37
N GLY A 400 5.07 5.16 12.24
CA GLY A 400 4.97 5.42 13.68
C GLY A 400 6.28 5.85 14.35
N GLN A 401 7.43 5.38 13.86
CA GLN A 401 8.74 5.80 14.38
C GLN A 401 9.12 7.19 13.90
N ILE A 402 8.93 7.49 12.62
CA ILE A 402 9.20 8.80 12.02
C ILE A 402 8.40 9.89 12.74
N VAL A 403 7.11 9.64 13.01
CA VAL A 403 6.27 10.57 13.76
C VAL A 403 6.84 10.79 15.17
N ASN A 404 7.28 9.74 15.87
CA ASN A 404 7.90 9.87 17.19
C ASN A 404 9.24 10.63 17.15
N GLU A 405 10.04 10.49 16.10
CA GLU A 405 11.29 11.22 15.92
C GLU A 405 11.07 12.71 15.67
N PHE A 406 10.14 13.05 14.77
CA PHE A 406 9.70 14.44 14.56
C PHE A 406 9.20 15.05 15.87
N MET A 407 8.50 14.27 16.70
CA MET A 407 8.08 14.70 18.03
C MET A 407 9.22 14.98 18.98
N ALA A 408 10.21 14.09 19.04
CA ALA A 408 11.39 14.30 19.86
C ALA A 408 12.18 15.54 19.42
N LEU A 409 12.27 15.79 18.11
CA LEU A 409 12.92 16.98 17.55
C LEU A 409 12.16 18.27 17.85
N ALA A 410 10.84 18.27 17.70
CA ALA A 410 9.98 19.42 18.03
C ALA A 410 10.04 19.76 19.54
N ALA A 411 9.98 18.75 20.41
CA ALA A 411 10.11 18.93 21.86
C ALA A 411 11.50 19.50 22.24
N LYS A 412 12.59 19.01 21.62
CA LYS A 412 13.95 19.54 21.83
C LYS A 412 14.07 20.99 21.37
N LYS A 413 13.45 21.36 20.23
CA LYS A 413 13.43 22.73 19.71
C LYS A 413 12.62 23.68 20.61
N ALA A 414 11.50 23.22 21.15
CA ALA A 414 10.73 23.99 22.14
C ALA A 414 11.52 24.20 23.45
N HIS A 415 12.25 23.18 23.90
CA HIS A 415 13.08 23.26 25.11
C HIS A 415 14.29 24.21 24.92
N SER A 416 14.91 24.22 23.74
CA SER A 416 16.03 25.13 23.45
C SER A 416 15.61 26.59 23.27
N ILE A 417 14.39 26.82 22.78
CA ILE A 417 13.79 28.17 22.73
C ILE A 417 13.46 28.63 24.16
N SER A 418 12.85 27.76 24.98
CA SER A 418 12.52 28.07 26.38
C SER A 418 13.77 28.35 27.23
N SER A 419 14.89 27.65 27.00
CA SER A 419 16.14 27.88 27.73
C SER A 419 16.86 29.15 27.28
N ARG A 420 16.77 29.53 26.00
CA ARG A 420 17.25 30.84 25.51
C ARG A 420 16.45 32.01 26.07
N THR A 421 15.12 31.90 26.12
CA THR A 421 14.27 32.94 26.71
C THR A 421 14.35 33.03 28.23
N GLY A 422 14.85 31.98 28.88
CA GLY A 422 15.12 31.97 30.33
C GLY A 422 16.42 32.70 30.68
N ASN A 423 17.46 32.57 29.85
CA ASN A 423 18.75 33.25 30.07
C ASN A 423 18.74 34.74 29.71
N GLU A 424 17.84 35.21 28.86
CA GLU A 424 17.75 36.65 28.51
C GLU A 424 16.92 37.47 29.53
N ARG A 425 16.36 36.86 30.58
CA ARG A 425 15.59 37.57 31.62
C ARG A 425 16.31 37.73 32.96
N GLU A 426 17.52 37.19 33.12
CA GLU A 426 18.29 37.32 34.38
C GLU A 426 19.40 38.39 34.33
N ASP A 427 19.67 39.01 33.17
CA ASP A 427 20.77 39.99 33.04
C ASP A 427 20.36 41.48 33.06
N ASP A 428 19.06 41.81 33.15
CA ASP A 428 18.57 43.21 33.14
C ASP A 428 18.21 43.78 34.54
N ASP A 429 18.38 43.02 35.63
CA ASP A 429 17.97 43.45 36.99
C ASP A 429 19.15 43.56 37.99
N VAL A 430 20.30 44.13 37.59
CA VAL A 430 21.28 44.67 38.56
C VAL A 430 21.98 45.92 38.01
N GLN A 431 21.29 47.05 37.92
CA GLN A 431 21.88 48.39 38.17
C GLN A 431 20.80 49.37 38.64
N LEU A 432 20.71 49.55 39.96
CA LEU A 432 20.46 50.84 40.63
C LEU A 432 20.93 50.77 42.09
#